data_AF-A0A6L4A9K7-F1
#
_entry.id   AF-A0A6L4A9K7-F1
#
_cell.length_a   1.000
_cell.length_b   1.000
_cell.length_c   1.000
_cell.angle_alpha   90.00
_cell.angle_beta   90.00
_cell.angle_gamma   90.00
#
_symmetry.space_group_name_H-M   'P 1'
#
loop_
_entity.id
_entity.type
_entity.pdbx_description
1 polymer ?
#
loop_
_entity_poly.entity_id
_entity_poly.type
_entity_poly.pdbx_seq_one_letter_code
_entity_poly.pdbx_strand_id
1 'polypeptide(L)'
;SGAEALIVPAAGSTKPIDFEGVEKRENFIRMDGQTVFKFATRTVAGSLKRVVAQAGLLPDDIALFIPHQANARIIEAGAKLLRQPLDKFYVNVHKYGNTSAASVPLAMVEAIEEGRLKPGDKVAMVAFGAGLTWAAVVVQMGEGEISPAHTLFSAGRAAYLAKKAQNRVLDGVQAALLPLYTWRHKSRKRK
;
A
#
# COMPACT_ATOMS: atom_id res chain seq x y z
N SER A 1 11.15 -5.00 -22.28
CA SER A 1 10.92 -4.66 -20.85
C SER A 1 9.57 -3.94 -20.74
N GLY A 2 9.00 -3.81 -19.53
CA GLY A 2 7.76 -3.06 -19.30
C GLY A 2 7.96 -1.61 -18.86
N ALA A 3 9.16 -1.05 -19.08
CA ALA A 3 9.58 0.23 -18.50
C ALA A 3 8.66 1.39 -18.89
N GLU A 4 8.31 1.50 -20.18
CA GLU A 4 7.42 2.56 -20.70
C GLU A 4 6.01 2.55 -20.07
N ALA A 5 5.58 1.43 -19.48
CA ALA A 5 4.26 1.34 -18.87
C ALA A 5 4.18 2.11 -17.54
N LEU A 6 5.31 2.32 -16.84
CA LEU A 6 5.39 3.07 -15.60
C LEU A 6 6.80 3.63 -15.39
N ILE A 7 6.98 4.92 -15.68
CA ILE A 7 8.30 5.56 -15.76
C ILE A 7 8.26 7.01 -15.30
N VAL A 8 9.41 7.55 -14.88
CA VAL A 8 9.67 8.99 -14.86
C VAL A 8 10.60 9.30 -16.04
N PRO A 9 10.11 9.93 -17.13
CA PRO A 9 10.87 10.05 -18.38
C PRO A 9 12.21 10.81 -18.29
N ALA A 10 12.33 11.76 -17.36
CA ALA A 10 13.53 12.57 -17.16
C ALA A 10 13.91 12.69 -15.67
N ALA A 11 14.98 13.43 -15.38
CA ALA A 11 15.59 13.64 -14.05
C ALA A 11 16.40 12.45 -13.48
N GLY A 12 16.66 11.43 -14.31
CA GLY A 12 17.64 10.37 -14.03
C GLY A 12 18.97 10.61 -14.75
N SER A 13 19.93 9.69 -14.65
CA SER A 13 21.21 9.79 -15.35
C SER A 13 21.09 9.65 -16.88
N THR A 14 20.11 8.89 -17.38
CA THR A 14 19.87 8.71 -18.83
C THR A 14 19.36 9.99 -19.51
N LYS A 15 18.60 10.81 -18.78
CA LYS A 15 18.13 12.14 -19.21
C LYS A 15 18.15 13.08 -18.01
N PRO A 16 19.29 13.79 -17.78
CA PRO A 16 19.42 14.76 -16.69
C PRO A 16 18.36 15.85 -16.75
N ILE A 17 18.17 16.55 -15.63
CA ILE A 17 17.19 17.63 -15.55
C ILE A 17 17.60 18.83 -16.41
N ASP A 18 16.68 19.34 -17.22
CA ASP A 18 16.82 20.55 -18.02
C ASP A 18 15.52 21.38 -18.01
N PHE A 19 15.58 22.62 -18.51
CA PHE A 19 14.41 23.51 -18.52
C PHE A 19 13.27 22.95 -19.39
N GLU A 20 13.59 22.41 -20.56
CA GLU A 20 12.61 21.88 -21.50
C GLU A 20 11.85 20.66 -20.91
N GLY A 21 12.54 19.74 -20.26
CA GLY A 21 11.95 18.57 -19.62
C GLY A 21 11.07 18.93 -18.42
N VAL A 22 11.43 19.99 -17.68
CA VAL A 22 10.56 20.53 -16.61
C VAL A 22 9.29 21.16 -17.19
N GLU A 23 9.39 21.96 -18.25
CA GLU A 23 8.22 22.52 -18.95
C GLU A 23 7.29 21.43 -19.50
N LYS A 24 7.86 20.36 -20.07
CA LYS A 24 7.12 19.18 -20.54
C LYS A 24 6.65 18.25 -19.43
N ARG A 25 7.00 18.53 -18.17
CA ARG A 25 6.65 17.73 -16.98
C ARG A 25 7.14 16.28 -17.10
N GLU A 26 8.31 16.07 -17.67
CA GLU A 26 8.94 14.76 -17.85
C GLU A 26 9.59 14.23 -16.56
N ASN A 27 9.75 15.10 -15.56
CA ASN A 27 10.17 14.75 -14.20
C ASN A 27 9.01 14.22 -13.32
N PHE A 28 7.81 14.03 -13.88
CA PHE A 28 6.68 13.42 -13.20
C PHE A 28 6.47 11.98 -13.66
N ILE A 29 5.87 11.17 -12.79
CA ILE A 29 5.49 9.80 -13.12
C ILE A 29 4.48 9.77 -14.28
N ARG A 30 4.74 8.89 -15.25
CA ARG A 30 3.87 8.57 -16.38
C ARG A 30 3.51 7.10 -16.30
N MET A 31 2.25 6.79 -16.57
CA MET A 31 1.72 5.44 -16.43
C MET A 31 0.71 5.14 -17.54
N ASP A 32 0.94 4.04 -18.26
CA ASP A 32 -0.12 3.36 -19.01
C ASP A 32 -0.92 2.49 -18.03
N GLY A 33 -2.02 3.05 -17.53
CA GLY A 33 -2.87 2.38 -16.55
C GLY A 33 -3.45 1.05 -17.04
N GLN A 34 -3.72 0.90 -18.35
CA GLN A 34 -4.30 -0.33 -18.88
C GLN A 34 -3.27 -1.46 -18.88
N THR A 35 -2.06 -1.17 -19.33
CA THR A 35 -0.95 -2.13 -19.34
C THR A 35 -0.56 -2.51 -17.92
N VAL A 36 -0.43 -1.54 -17.01
CA VAL A 36 -0.13 -1.78 -15.58
C VAL A 36 -1.22 -2.60 -14.91
N PHE A 37 -2.50 -2.32 -15.15
CA PHE A 37 -3.61 -3.07 -14.57
C PHE A 37 -3.62 -4.55 -15.02
N LYS A 38 -3.41 -4.81 -16.32
CA LYS A 38 -3.34 -6.18 -16.86
C LYS A 38 -2.14 -6.95 -16.28
N PHE A 39 -0.99 -6.29 -16.15
CA PHE A 39 0.18 -6.87 -15.49
C PHE A 39 -0.13 -7.20 -14.02
N ALA A 40 -0.62 -6.22 -13.26
CA ALA A 40 -0.89 -6.33 -11.84
C ALA A 40 -1.83 -7.48 -11.49
N THR A 41 -2.97 -7.58 -12.17
CA THR A 41 -3.98 -8.62 -11.93
C THR A 41 -3.44 -10.03 -12.16
N ARG A 42 -2.66 -10.24 -13.23
CA ARG A 42 -1.97 -11.52 -13.50
C ARG A 42 -0.89 -11.82 -12.48
N THR A 43 -0.12 -10.81 -12.11
CA THR A 43 1.00 -10.93 -11.16
C THR A 43 0.53 -11.28 -9.76
N VAL A 44 -0.52 -10.63 -9.24
CA VAL A 44 -1.08 -10.91 -7.91
C VAL A 44 -1.50 -12.37 -7.81
N ALA A 45 -2.39 -12.83 -8.70
CA ALA A 45 -2.91 -14.20 -8.64
C ALA A 45 -1.83 -15.25 -8.92
N GLY A 46 -1.02 -15.04 -9.97
CA GLY A 46 0.01 -15.99 -10.37
C GLY A 46 1.13 -16.13 -9.34
N SER A 47 1.56 -15.02 -8.72
CA SER A 47 2.65 -15.06 -7.74
C SER A 47 2.21 -15.63 -6.41
N LEU A 48 1.01 -15.27 -5.93
CA LEU A 48 0.43 -15.87 -4.73
C LEU A 48 0.24 -17.38 -4.90
N LYS A 49 -0.35 -17.83 -6.01
CA LYS A 49 -0.52 -19.26 -6.30
C LYS A 49 0.81 -20.02 -6.28
N ARG A 50 1.85 -19.46 -6.91
CA ARG A 50 3.18 -20.09 -6.95
C ARG A 50 3.84 -20.16 -5.59
N VAL A 51 3.86 -19.06 -4.83
CA VAL A 51 4.58 -19.02 -3.56
C VAL A 51 3.90 -19.88 -2.48
N VAL A 52 2.57 -19.94 -2.49
CA VAL A 52 1.79 -20.82 -1.62
C VAL A 52 2.09 -22.29 -1.93
N ALA A 53 2.11 -22.66 -3.22
CA ALA A 53 2.48 -24.01 -3.63
C ALA A 53 3.95 -24.35 -3.30
N GLN A 54 4.88 -23.40 -3.46
CA GLN A 54 6.29 -23.58 -3.07
C GLN A 54 6.47 -23.80 -1.57
N ALA A 55 5.59 -23.24 -0.74
CA ALA A 55 5.55 -23.48 0.69
C ALA A 55 4.89 -24.82 1.07
N GLY A 56 4.45 -25.63 0.09
CA GLY A 56 3.76 -26.91 0.33
C GLY A 56 2.34 -26.74 0.86
N LEU A 57 1.70 -25.60 0.58
CA LEU A 57 0.38 -25.22 1.10
C LEU A 57 -0.65 -25.12 -0.02
N LEU A 58 -1.92 -25.13 0.38
CA LEU A 58 -3.05 -24.73 -0.43
C LEU A 58 -3.44 -23.27 -0.15
N PRO A 59 -4.06 -22.56 -1.10
CA PRO A 59 -4.60 -21.22 -0.84
C PRO A 59 -5.57 -21.17 0.35
N ASP A 60 -6.26 -22.27 0.64
CA ASP A 60 -7.16 -22.39 1.78
C ASP A 60 -6.42 -22.38 3.13
N ASP A 61 -5.16 -22.84 3.17
CA ASP A 61 -4.31 -22.85 4.38
C ASP A 61 -3.80 -21.45 4.76
N ILE A 62 -3.93 -20.46 3.87
CA ILE A 62 -3.51 -19.09 4.11
C ILE A 62 -4.61 -18.38 4.90
N ALA A 63 -4.28 -17.85 6.07
CA ALA A 63 -5.22 -17.11 6.92
C ALA A 63 -5.59 -15.76 6.29
N LEU A 64 -4.60 -15.06 5.73
CA LEU A 64 -4.79 -13.73 5.13
C LEU A 64 -3.84 -13.50 3.95
N PHE A 65 -4.35 -12.86 2.91
CA PHE A 65 -3.59 -12.36 1.78
C PHE A 65 -3.40 -10.85 1.92
N ILE A 66 -2.17 -10.37 1.81
CA ILE A 66 -1.84 -8.94 1.88
C ILE A 66 -1.15 -8.50 0.58
N PRO A 67 -1.92 -8.06 -0.42
CA PRO A 67 -1.36 -7.54 -1.66
C PRO A 67 -0.92 -6.07 -1.53
N HIS A 68 -0.09 -5.62 -2.46
CA HIS A 68 0.18 -4.20 -2.71
C HIS A 68 -1.14 -3.43 -2.92
N GLN A 69 -1.30 -2.33 -2.18
CA GLN A 69 -2.52 -1.52 -2.15
C GLN A 69 -2.55 -0.51 -3.32
N ALA A 70 -2.46 -0.99 -4.56
CA ALA A 70 -2.48 -0.14 -5.74
C ALA A 70 -3.88 0.37 -6.09
N ASN A 71 -4.85 -0.55 -6.12
CA ASN A 71 -6.24 -0.29 -6.45
C ASN A 71 -7.10 -1.48 -5.98
N ALA A 72 -8.26 -1.22 -5.37
CA ALA A 72 -9.16 -2.27 -4.90
C ALA A 72 -9.56 -3.28 -6.01
N ARG A 73 -9.78 -2.80 -7.24
CA ARG A 73 -10.16 -3.64 -8.39
C ARG A 73 -9.08 -4.66 -8.78
N ILE A 74 -7.80 -4.34 -8.53
CA ILE A 74 -6.70 -5.28 -8.77
C ILE A 74 -6.76 -6.41 -7.75
N ILE A 75 -7.03 -6.07 -6.49
CA ILE A 75 -7.13 -7.03 -5.38
C ILE A 75 -8.32 -7.96 -5.61
N GLU A 76 -9.49 -7.41 -5.95
CA GLU A 76 -10.70 -8.16 -6.28
C GLU A 76 -10.47 -9.15 -7.44
N ALA A 77 -9.83 -8.69 -8.52
CA ALA A 77 -9.48 -9.55 -9.64
C ALA A 77 -8.49 -10.66 -9.24
N GLY A 78 -7.50 -10.33 -8.39
CA GLY A 78 -6.57 -11.30 -7.82
C GLY A 78 -7.26 -12.37 -7.00
N ALA A 79 -8.18 -11.99 -6.11
CA ALA A 79 -8.98 -12.89 -5.29
C ALA A 79 -9.81 -13.86 -6.14
N LYS A 80 -10.51 -13.33 -7.16
CA LYS A 80 -11.29 -14.14 -8.10
C LYS A 80 -10.43 -15.17 -8.84
N LEU A 81 -9.26 -14.76 -9.33
CA LEU A 81 -8.34 -15.64 -10.04
C LEU A 81 -7.72 -16.70 -9.13
N LEU A 82 -7.46 -16.37 -7.86
CA LEU A 82 -6.99 -17.32 -6.85
C LEU A 82 -8.09 -18.23 -6.31
N ARG A 83 -9.36 -17.94 -6.65
CA ARG A 83 -10.56 -18.63 -6.14
C ARG A 83 -10.64 -18.60 -4.61
N GLN A 84 -10.34 -17.44 -4.04
CA GLN A 84 -10.42 -17.18 -2.61
C GLN A 84 -11.44 -16.07 -2.36
N PRO A 85 -12.18 -16.12 -1.26
CA PRO A 85 -13.13 -15.07 -0.91
C PRO A 85 -12.38 -13.77 -0.57
N LEU A 86 -13.01 -12.63 -0.87
CA LEU A 86 -12.37 -11.31 -0.73
C LEU A 86 -12.08 -10.94 0.73
N ASP A 87 -12.82 -11.51 1.68
CA ASP A 87 -12.64 -11.34 3.13
C ASP A 87 -11.34 -11.93 3.68
N LYS A 88 -10.69 -12.82 2.92
CA LYS A 88 -9.32 -13.30 3.14
C LYS A 88 -8.26 -12.36 2.57
N PHE A 89 -8.63 -11.25 1.93
CA PHE A 89 -7.70 -10.22 1.45
C PHE A 89 -7.79 -8.97 2.31
N TYR A 90 -6.65 -8.50 2.80
CA TYR A 90 -6.60 -7.24 3.52
C TYR A 90 -6.60 -6.05 2.56
N VAL A 91 -7.53 -5.11 2.76
CA VAL A 91 -7.72 -3.94 1.89
C VAL A 91 -7.91 -2.68 2.73
N ASN A 92 -6.94 -1.77 2.66
CA ASN A 92 -6.99 -0.45 3.31
C ASN A 92 -6.67 0.71 2.35
N VAL A 93 -6.60 0.44 1.04
CA VAL A 93 -6.39 1.47 0.01
C VAL A 93 -7.40 2.63 0.08
N HIS A 94 -8.62 2.39 0.58
CA HIS A 94 -9.64 3.42 0.78
C HIS A 94 -9.29 4.41 1.91
N LYS A 95 -8.44 4.01 2.87
CA LYS A 95 -7.99 4.86 3.98
C LYS A 95 -6.80 5.74 3.58
N TYR A 96 -5.83 5.19 2.85
CA TYR A 96 -4.52 5.82 2.61
C TYR A 96 -4.18 6.07 1.14
N GLY A 97 -4.96 5.53 0.20
CA GLY A 97 -4.56 5.45 -1.21
C GLY A 97 -3.38 4.50 -1.44
N ASN A 98 -2.70 4.68 -2.57
CA ASN A 98 -1.52 3.90 -2.94
C ASN A 98 -0.26 4.55 -2.35
N THR A 99 0.34 3.89 -1.34
CA THR A 99 1.56 4.33 -0.66
C THR A 99 2.84 3.64 -1.16
N SER A 100 2.81 3.10 -2.39
CA SER A 100 3.95 2.42 -3.03
C SER A 100 4.50 1.28 -2.15
N ALA A 101 5.82 1.24 -1.92
CA ALA A 101 6.49 0.22 -1.11
C ALA A 101 5.96 0.11 0.33
N ALA A 102 5.38 1.17 0.90
CA ALA A 102 4.87 1.17 2.26
C ALA A 102 3.51 0.46 2.42
N SER A 103 2.81 0.18 1.31
CA SER A 103 1.44 -0.34 1.33
C SER A 103 1.28 -1.72 2.00
N VAL A 104 2.14 -2.69 1.67
CA VAL A 104 2.10 -4.04 2.24
C VAL A 104 2.42 -4.03 3.74
N PRO A 105 3.52 -3.42 4.21
CA PRO A 105 3.79 -3.39 5.65
C PRO A 105 2.75 -2.58 6.43
N LEU A 106 2.21 -1.49 5.87
CA LEU A 106 1.12 -0.74 6.49
C LEU A 106 -0.12 -1.61 6.68
N ALA A 107 -0.53 -2.33 5.62
CA ALA A 107 -1.64 -3.29 5.66
C ALA A 107 -1.40 -4.43 6.66
N MET A 108 -0.17 -4.95 6.74
CA MET A 108 0.19 -6.00 7.70
C MET A 108 0.07 -5.53 9.15
N VAL A 109 0.57 -4.33 9.47
CA VAL A 109 0.46 -3.76 10.82
C VAL A 109 -1.00 -3.56 11.19
N GLU A 110 -1.82 -2.98 10.31
CA GLU A 110 -3.25 -2.80 10.62
C GLU A 110 -3.99 -4.13 10.75
N ALA A 111 -3.67 -5.14 9.93
CA ALA A 111 -4.26 -6.48 10.06
C ALA A 111 -3.96 -7.10 11.43
N ILE A 112 -2.76 -6.89 11.98
CA ILE A 112 -2.40 -7.33 13.32
C ILE A 112 -3.18 -6.53 14.38
N GLU A 113 -3.22 -5.20 14.28
CA GLU A 113 -3.93 -4.34 15.23
C GLU A 113 -5.45 -4.60 15.24
N GLU A 114 -6.04 -4.96 14.10
CA GLU A 114 -7.45 -5.32 13.94
C GLU A 114 -7.74 -6.79 14.32
N GLY A 115 -6.73 -7.54 14.80
CA GLY A 115 -6.89 -8.94 15.22
C GLY A 115 -7.18 -9.92 14.08
N ARG A 116 -6.90 -9.52 12.84
CA ARG A 116 -7.10 -10.32 11.62
C ARG A 116 -5.99 -11.34 11.39
N LEU A 117 -4.84 -11.16 12.03
CA LEU A 117 -3.71 -12.08 12.07
C LEU A 117 -3.37 -12.44 13.52
N LYS A 118 -3.10 -13.73 13.75
CA LYS A 118 -2.74 -14.31 15.06
C LYS A 118 -1.41 -15.05 14.98
N PRO A 119 -0.75 -15.32 16.12
CA PRO A 119 0.36 -16.25 16.17
C PRO A 119 0.03 -17.59 15.51
N GLY A 120 0.96 -18.14 14.72
CA GLY A 120 0.78 -19.37 13.96
C GLY A 120 0.06 -19.22 12.61
N ASP A 121 -0.63 -18.10 12.35
CA ASP A 121 -1.29 -17.87 11.07
C ASP A 121 -0.28 -17.82 9.92
N LYS A 122 -0.66 -18.37 8.77
CA LYS A 122 0.11 -18.26 7.52
C LYS A 122 -0.42 -17.07 6.73
N VAL A 123 0.44 -16.10 6.44
CA VAL A 123 0.09 -14.92 5.64
C VAL A 123 0.86 -14.95 4.33
N ALA A 124 0.16 -14.71 3.22
CA ALA A 124 0.76 -14.61 1.90
C ALA A 124 0.72 -13.17 1.43
N MET A 125 1.87 -12.63 1.06
CA MET A 125 2.03 -11.24 0.63
C MET A 125 2.51 -11.18 -0.81
N VAL A 126 2.08 -10.16 -1.53
CA VAL A 126 2.55 -9.91 -2.90
C VAL A 126 2.66 -8.43 -3.18
N ALA A 127 3.77 -8.02 -3.78
CA ALA A 127 3.98 -6.66 -4.27
C ALA A 127 4.39 -6.67 -5.74
N PHE A 128 4.06 -5.59 -6.44
CA PHE A 128 4.43 -5.35 -7.83
C PHE A 128 4.58 -3.85 -8.06
N GLY A 129 5.38 -3.45 -9.05
CA GLY A 129 5.62 -2.03 -9.32
C GLY A 129 6.48 -1.78 -10.55
N ALA A 130 6.99 -0.54 -10.66
CA ALA A 130 7.84 -0.09 -11.77
C ALA A 130 9.08 -1.00 -11.94
N GLY A 131 9.54 -1.14 -13.19
CA GLY A 131 10.64 -2.03 -13.57
C GLY A 131 10.41 -2.90 -14.82
N LEU A 132 9.28 -3.59 -15.01
CA LEU A 132 8.29 -3.99 -14.01
C LEU A 132 8.86 -5.09 -13.11
N THR A 133 8.57 -5.01 -11.83
CA THR A 133 9.05 -5.93 -10.79
C THR A 133 7.90 -6.51 -9.99
N TRP A 134 8.10 -7.69 -9.41
CA TRP A 134 7.17 -8.30 -8.48
C TRP A 134 7.87 -9.26 -7.53
N ALA A 135 7.29 -9.44 -6.36
CA ALA A 135 7.74 -10.41 -5.37
C ALA A 135 6.52 -10.91 -4.58
N ALA A 136 6.56 -12.17 -4.16
CA ALA A 136 5.59 -12.75 -3.26
C ALA A 136 6.30 -13.61 -2.22
N VAL A 137 5.71 -13.69 -1.03
CA VAL A 137 6.25 -14.45 0.10
C VAL A 137 5.11 -15.04 0.91
N VAL A 138 5.33 -16.23 1.47
CA VAL A 138 4.52 -16.77 2.56
C VAL A 138 5.35 -16.72 3.82
N VAL A 139 4.79 -16.19 4.90
CA VAL A 139 5.41 -16.24 6.24
C VAL A 139 4.41 -16.83 7.22
N GLN A 140 4.92 -17.58 8.19
CA GLN A 140 4.15 -17.98 9.36
C GLN A 140 4.38 -16.94 10.44
N MET A 141 3.29 -16.43 11.02
CA MET A 141 3.37 -15.50 12.14
C MET A 141 3.99 -16.22 13.33
N GLY A 142 5.06 -15.65 13.88
CA GLY A 142 5.76 -16.23 15.02
C GLY A 142 4.89 -16.29 16.28
N GLU A 143 5.18 -17.25 17.14
CA GLU A 143 4.68 -17.27 18.52
C GLU A 143 5.65 -16.46 19.38
N GLY A 144 5.23 -15.26 19.73
CA GLY A 144 5.99 -14.40 20.62
C GLY A 144 5.28 -13.07 20.81
N GLU A 145 5.26 -12.59 22.05
CA GLU A 145 5.19 -11.15 22.24
C GLU A 145 6.38 -10.55 21.49
N ILE A 146 6.13 -9.55 20.64
CA ILE A 146 7.24 -8.83 20.02
C ILE A 146 8.08 -8.30 21.20
N SER A 147 9.29 -8.82 21.39
CA SER A 147 10.13 -8.45 22.54
C SER A 147 10.19 -6.92 22.66
N PRO A 148 10.01 -6.33 23.86
CA PRO A 148 10.16 -4.89 24.09
C PRO A 148 11.47 -4.30 23.55
N ALA A 149 12.50 -5.14 23.40
CA ALA A 149 13.81 -4.76 22.89
C ALA A 149 13.91 -4.70 21.35
N HIS A 150 13.01 -5.38 20.61
CA HIS A 150 13.00 -5.46 19.14
C HIS A 150 11.73 -4.90 18.51
N THR A 151 10.79 -4.49 19.34
CA THR A 151 9.60 -3.78 18.96
C THR A 151 9.98 -2.35 18.55
N LEU A 152 9.31 -1.83 17.53
CA LEU A 152 9.08 -0.38 17.35
C LEU A 152 8.40 0.30 18.58
N PHE A 153 8.31 -0.37 19.72
CA PHE A 153 7.58 -0.01 20.94
C PHE A 153 8.53 0.44 22.05
N SER A 154 9.54 1.22 21.66
CA SER A 154 10.18 2.17 22.56
C SER A 154 9.14 3.17 23.08
N ALA A 155 9.53 3.98 24.09
CA ALA A 155 8.80 5.19 24.49
C ALA A 155 8.33 6.04 23.28
N GLY A 156 8.99 5.92 22.13
CA GLY A 156 8.62 6.55 20.87
C GLY A 156 7.24 6.13 20.31
N ARG A 157 6.79 4.86 20.42
CA ARG A 157 5.44 4.48 19.96
C ARG A 157 4.36 4.89 20.95
N ALA A 158 4.62 4.83 22.25
CA ALA A 158 3.71 5.39 23.25
C ALA A 158 3.52 6.90 23.03
N ALA A 159 4.62 7.62 22.81
CA ALA A 159 4.59 9.04 22.42
C ALA A 159 3.89 9.24 21.06
N TYR A 160 4.11 8.38 20.07
CA TYR A 160 3.43 8.45 18.78
C TYR A 160 1.92 8.20 18.89
N LEU A 161 1.47 7.20 19.67
CA LEU A 161 0.05 6.92 19.88
C LEU A 161 -0.62 8.04 20.66
N ALA A 162 0.03 8.59 21.70
CA ALA A 162 -0.43 9.78 22.41
C ALA A 162 -0.54 10.98 21.45
N LYS A 163 0.49 11.20 20.62
CA LYS A 163 0.50 12.25 19.60
C LYS A 163 -0.53 12.02 18.50
N LYS A 164 -0.78 10.77 18.09
CA LYS A 164 -1.81 10.40 17.11
C LYS A 164 -3.21 10.65 17.67
N ALA A 165 -3.46 10.32 18.93
CA ALA A 165 -4.71 10.63 19.62
C ALA A 165 -4.93 12.15 19.74
N GLN A 166 -3.89 12.89 20.16
CA GLN A 166 -3.91 14.35 20.22
C GLN A 166 -4.13 14.99 18.85
N ASN A 167 -3.42 14.50 17.82
CA ASN A 167 -3.58 14.98 16.45
C ASN A 167 -4.97 14.67 15.90
N ARG A 168 -5.59 13.54 16.25
CA ARG A 168 -6.97 13.24 15.83
C ARG A 168 -7.98 14.28 16.33
N VAL A 169 -7.76 14.80 17.53
CA VAL A 169 -8.54 15.91 18.10
C VAL A 169 -8.26 17.21 17.32
N LEU A 170 -6.98 17.52 17.07
CA LEU A 170 -6.58 18.71 16.31
C LEU A 170 -7.06 18.69 14.85
N ASP A 171 -6.99 17.54 14.19
CA ASP A 171 -7.46 17.30 12.82
C ASP A 171 -8.98 17.47 12.76
N GLY A 172 -9.70 16.96 13.76
CA GLY A 172 -11.15 17.18 13.90
C GLY A 172 -11.51 18.66 14.06
N VAL A 173 -10.73 19.40 14.87
CA VAL A 173 -10.90 20.85 15.03
C VAL A 173 -10.53 21.61 13.75
N GLN A 174 -9.45 21.27 13.07
CA GLN A 174 -9.07 21.88 11.79
C GLN A 174 -10.10 21.60 10.69
N ALA A 175 -10.62 20.37 10.60
CA ALA A 175 -11.70 20.01 9.69
C ALA A 175 -12.98 20.80 9.95
N ALA A 176 -13.33 21.03 11.22
CA ALA A 176 -14.46 21.88 11.61
C ALA A 176 -14.23 23.37 11.29
N LEU A 177 -12.98 23.85 11.30
CA LEU A 177 -12.63 25.24 10.99
C LEU A 177 -12.43 25.51 9.48
N LEU A 178 -12.24 24.48 8.66
CA LEU A 178 -12.06 24.58 7.21
C LEU A 178 -13.19 25.35 6.47
N PRO A 179 -14.49 25.19 6.81
CA PRO A 179 -15.58 26.01 6.27
C PRO A 179 -15.42 27.51 6.57
N LEU A 180 -14.93 27.88 7.76
CA LEU A 180 -14.68 29.27 8.17
C LEU A 180 -13.48 29.86 7.42
N TYR A 181 -12.40 29.10 7.25
CA TYR A 181 -11.23 29.53 6.47
C TYR A 181 -11.58 29.72 4.99
N THR A 182 -12.35 28.81 4.40
CA THR A 182 -12.78 28.90 3.01
C THR A 182 -13.76 30.05 2.77
N TRP A 183 -14.67 30.33 3.70
CA TRP A 183 -15.55 31.51 3.66
C TRP A 183 -14.74 32.82 3.72
N ARG A 184 -13.81 32.95 4.68
CA ARG A 184 -12.97 34.14 4.85
C ARG A 184 -12.06 34.40 3.64
N HIS A 185 -11.58 33.35 2.99
CA HIS A 185 -10.77 33.46 1.78
C HIS A 185 -11.61 33.84 0.53
N LYS A 186 -12.86 33.38 0.42
CA LYS A 186 -13.80 33.80 -0.64
C LYS A 186 -14.24 35.26 -0.47
N SER A 187 -14.47 35.72 0.77
CA SER A 187 -14.85 37.10 1.06
C SER A 187 -13.74 38.12 0.78
N ARG A 188 -12.46 37.71 0.85
CA ARG A 188 -11.30 38.55 0.48
C ARG A 188 -11.09 38.70 -1.02
N LYS A 189 -11.57 37.78 -1.86
CA LYS A 189 -11.50 37.87 -3.34
C LYS A 189 -12.67 38.64 -3.97
N ARG A 190 -13.66 39.05 -3.16
CA ARG A 190 -14.86 39.81 -3.58
C ARG A 190 -14.78 41.31 -3.27
N LYS A 191 -13.64 41.80 -2.76
CA LYS A 191 -13.27 43.22 -2.69
C LYS A 191 -12.12 43.44 -3.65
#